data_AF-A0A6B2L593-F1
#
_entry.id   AF-A0A6B2L593-F1
#
_cell.length_a   1.000
_cell.length_b   1.000
_cell.length_c   1.000
_cell.angle_alpha   90.00
_cell.angle_beta   90.00
_cell.angle_gamma   90.00
#
_symmetry.space_group_name_H-M   'P 1'
#
loop_
_entity.id
_entity.type
_entity.pdbx_description
1 polymer ?
#
loop_
_entity_poly.entity_id
_entity_poly.type
_entity_poly.pdbx_seq_one_letter_code
_entity_poly.pdbx_strand_id
1 'polypeptide(L)'
;MHVLDSNTNVVRVEVGPMTYRCLDQETAIYGPAKMVVIPPHHYVLIANPVITTETHGKKEVALDQHGQALLRHGEQEVRLEQDPFPLYPGEVLVEKPKPLQILEANTALLLEASLDFEDRICKDVDGDAVQRKCGTRWYFEGPGTYIPQPEVKVVELVKATVVKPTQALRLKATKNFVDRTGVERLTGSEWHYTEEGFYLPAIEEQILKVEQPVILTNQAALHLRALYDFTDASGVERKAGSEWLVTNDQMESIIPHVSSAVVGTVNITTIGKREWMALQNPYENDKPTFGKQVIIRGDRNFFLKPGEEIVSGPTQVEVLTADEALVVSALKTFTDNSSGRNIRRQAGEKWLVLGPKEYWPPLEVNVIRRTKALVSVGNYYLFQADSLILGAVGFLFLLILLFLVF
;
A
#
# COMPACT_ATOMS: atom_id res chain seq x y z
N MET A 1 -41.96 -39.51 29.26
CA MET A 1 -43.29 -39.50 28.59
C MET A 1 -44.05 -38.29 29.07
N HIS A 2 -45.08 -37.84 28.36
CA HIS A 2 -45.94 -36.74 28.84
C HIS A 2 -47.33 -37.27 29.17
N VAL A 3 -47.81 -36.94 30.36
CA VAL A 3 -49.11 -37.39 30.89
C VAL A 3 -49.96 -36.18 31.18
N LEU A 4 -51.18 -36.18 30.66
CA LEU A 4 -52.23 -35.21 30.97
C LEU A 4 -53.12 -35.76 32.08
N ASP A 5 -53.31 -34.97 33.13
CA ASP A 5 -54.37 -35.21 34.11
C ASP A 5 -55.62 -34.41 33.71
N SER A 6 -56.72 -35.12 33.45
CA SER A 6 -57.97 -34.52 32.97
C SER A 6 -58.71 -33.71 34.04
N ASN A 7 -58.42 -33.94 35.33
CA ASN A 7 -59.05 -33.18 36.43
C ASN A 7 -58.44 -31.78 36.56
N THR A 8 -57.13 -31.68 36.36
CA THR A 8 -56.36 -30.44 36.52
C THR A 8 -56.04 -29.78 35.17
N ASN A 9 -56.22 -30.50 34.06
CA ASN A 9 -55.76 -30.14 32.72
C ASN A 9 -54.24 -29.88 32.64
N VAL A 10 -53.47 -30.45 33.55
CA VAL A 10 -52.02 -30.27 33.62
C VAL A 10 -51.32 -31.39 32.87
N VAL A 11 -50.42 -30.99 31.97
CA VAL A 11 -49.49 -31.92 31.33
C VAL A 11 -48.17 -31.88 32.07
N ARG A 12 -47.69 -33.05 32.50
CA ARG A 12 -46.41 -33.20 33.20
C ARG A 12 -45.50 -34.21 32.52
N VAL A 13 -44.22 -34.12 32.81
CA VAL A 13 -43.20 -35.04 32.31
C VAL A 13 -42.92 -36.12 33.35
N GLU A 14 -42.98 -37.38 32.91
CA GLU A 14 -42.62 -38.54 33.72
C GLU A 14 -41.32 -39.16 33.19
N VAL A 15 -40.34 -39.29 34.08
CA VAL A 15 -38.94 -39.65 33.79
C VAL A 15 -38.61 -41.06 34.29
N GLY A 16 -37.98 -41.88 33.44
CA GLY A 16 -37.55 -43.23 33.82
C GLY A 16 -36.24 -43.26 34.63
N PRO A 17 -35.83 -44.45 35.14
CA PRO A 17 -36.43 -45.76 34.92
C PRO A 17 -37.56 -46.06 35.93
N MET A 18 -38.79 -46.20 35.44
CA MET A 18 -39.94 -46.63 36.26
C MET A 18 -40.99 -47.34 35.41
N THR A 19 -41.80 -48.20 36.05
CA THR A 19 -43.02 -48.72 35.46
C THR A 19 -44.17 -47.77 35.80
N TYR A 20 -44.57 -46.94 34.85
CA TYR A 20 -45.64 -45.96 35.06
C TYR A 20 -47.02 -46.64 34.97
N ARG A 21 -47.86 -46.44 35.99
CA ARG A 21 -49.26 -46.91 36.01
C ARG A 21 -50.17 -45.69 35.83
N CYS A 22 -50.75 -45.57 34.65
CA CYS A 22 -51.69 -44.50 34.33
C CYS A 22 -52.97 -44.67 35.17
N LEU A 23 -53.38 -43.62 35.87
CA LEU A 23 -54.65 -43.58 36.61
C LEU A 23 -55.83 -43.31 35.67
N ASP A 24 -57.06 -43.52 36.15
CA ASP A 24 -58.29 -43.39 35.33
C ASP A 24 -58.47 -41.97 34.75
N GLN A 25 -58.07 -40.94 35.49
CA GLN A 25 -58.15 -39.53 35.06
C GLN A 25 -56.98 -39.10 34.17
N GLU A 26 -55.98 -39.95 33.98
CA GLU A 26 -54.74 -39.61 33.28
C GLU A 26 -54.71 -40.17 31.87
N THR A 27 -54.11 -39.43 30.94
CA THR A 27 -53.90 -39.87 29.57
C THR A 27 -52.46 -39.61 29.15
N ALA A 28 -51.76 -40.65 28.70
CA ALA A 28 -50.44 -40.50 28.10
C ALA A 28 -50.56 -39.87 26.71
N ILE A 29 -50.32 -38.57 26.59
CA ILE A 29 -50.37 -37.85 25.30
C ILE A 29 -49.18 -38.25 24.43
N TYR A 30 -47.99 -38.30 25.02
CA TYR A 30 -46.77 -38.70 24.33
C TYR A 30 -46.14 -39.89 25.03
N GLY A 31 -45.88 -40.95 24.26
CA GLY A 31 -45.24 -42.16 24.76
C GLY A 31 -43.80 -41.93 25.27
N PRO A 32 -43.15 -42.99 25.79
CA PRO A 32 -41.74 -42.92 26.18
C PRO A 32 -40.86 -42.51 25.01
N ALA A 33 -40.19 -41.37 25.15
CA ALA A 33 -39.20 -40.87 24.20
C ALA A 33 -37.81 -40.87 24.85
N LYS A 34 -36.76 -40.94 24.02
CA LYS A 34 -35.38 -40.83 24.50
C LYS A 34 -35.13 -39.41 25.02
N MET A 35 -34.41 -39.31 26.13
CA MET A 35 -33.89 -38.03 26.60
C MET A 35 -32.94 -37.41 25.58
N VAL A 36 -32.83 -36.09 25.61
CA VAL A 36 -31.84 -35.38 24.83
C VAL A 36 -30.48 -35.63 25.47
N VAL A 37 -29.56 -36.17 24.68
CA VAL A 37 -28.17 -36.38 25.07
C VAL A 37 -27.32 -35.44 24.25
N ILE A 38 -26.54 -34.59 24.92
CA ILE A 38 -25.63 -33.66 24.28
C ILE A 38 -24.21 -34.23 24.45
N PRO A 39 -23.54 -34.65 23.37
CA PRO A 39 -22.17 -35.14 23.45
C PRO A 39 -21.20 -34.05 23.94
N PRO A 40 -19.98 -34.42 24.38
CA PRO A 40 -18.95 -33.44 24.72
C PRO A 40 -18.67 -32.47 23.58
N HIS A 41 -18.43 -31.20 23.91
CA HIS A 41 -18.21 -30.11 22.95
C HIS A 41 -19.35 -29.90 21.94
N HIS A 42 -20.59 -30.28 22.28
CA HIS A 42 -21.77 -29.98 21.48
C HIS A 42 -22.73 -29.07 22.24
N TYR A 43 -23.67 -28.48 21.49
CA TYR A 43 -24.77 -27.70 22.03
C TYR A 43 -26.07 -28.01 21.27
N VAL A 44 -27.19 -27.67 21.90
CA VAL A 44 -28.53 -27.66 21.27
C VAL A 44 -29.24 -26.35 21.55
N LEU A 45 -30.16 -25.99 20.67
CA LEU A 45 -31.10 -24.89 20.87
C LEU A 45 -32.46 -25.47 21.30
N ILE A 46 -32.97 -24.99 22.44
CA ILE A 46 -34.30 -25.29 22.94
C ILE A 46 -35.17 -24.05 22.80
N ALA A 47 -36.31 -24.17 22.13
CA ALA A 47 -37.33 -23.14 22.07
C ALA A 47 -38.35 -23.33 23.20
N ASN A 48 -38.85 -22.20 23.72
CA ASN A 48 -39.72 -22.14 24.90
C ASN A 48 -39.13 -22.84 26.13
N PRO A 49 -37.88 -22.52 26.52
CA PRO A 49 -37.20 -23.22 27.60
C PRO A 49 -37.93 -23.08 28.94
N VAL A 50 -37.87 -24.10 29.78
CA VAL A 50 -38.39 -24.03 31.15
C VAL A 50 -37.73 -22.94 31.97
N ILE A 51 -38.52 -22.32 32.85
CA ILE A 51 -38.02 -21.42 33.89
C ILE A 51 -37.44 -22.29 35.01
N THR A 52 -36.16 -22.10 35.30
CA THR A 52 -35.49 -22.78 36.42
C THR A 52 -35.29 -21.80 37.56
N THR A 53 -35.68 -22.20 38.77
CA THR A 53 -35.36 -21.51 40.02
C THR A 53 -34.25 -22.25 40.74
N GLU A 54 -33.30 -21.50 41.28
CA GLU A 54 -32.23 -22.09 42.08
C GLU A 54 -32.66 -22.12 43.55
N THR A 55 -32.92 -23.32 44.07
CA THR A 55 -33.33 -23.54 45.45
C THR A 55 -32.32 -24.48 46.10
N HIS A 56 -31.67 -24.03 47.18
CA HIS A 56 -30.60 -24.80 47.86
C HIS A 56 -29.48 -25.32 46.93
N GLY A 57 -29.09 -24.54 45.90
CA GLY A 57 -28.03 -24.91 44.96
C GLY A 57 -28.42 -26.00 43.96
N LYS A 58 -29.70 -26.35 43.86
CA LYS A 58 -30.25 -27.18 42.79
C LYS A 58 -31.15 -26.35 41.88
N LYS A 59 -30.98 -26.54 40.57
CA LYS A 59 -31.90 -26.00 39.56
C LYS A 59 -33.14 -26.87 39.53
N GLU A 60 -34.24 -26.31 40.03
CA GLU A 60 -35.56 -26.92 39.96
C GLU A 60 -36.42 -26.18 38.94
N VAL A 61 -37.31 -26.89 38.26
CA VAL A 61 -38.23 -26.26 37.30
C VAL A 61 -39.33 -25.56 38.06
N ALA A 62 -39.55 -24.29 37.75
CA ALA A 62 -40.63 -23.50 38.32
C ALA A 62 -41.97 -24.05 37.82
N LEU A 63 -42.85 -24.39 38.76
CA LEU A 63 -44.19 -24.85 38.49
C LEU A 63 -45.20 -23.74 38.79
N ASP A 64 -46.32 -23.74 38.07
CA ASP A 64 -47.46 -22.88 38.39
C ASP A 64 -48.27 -23.41 39.59
N GLN A 65 -49.38 -22.73 39.91
CA GLN A 65 -50.27 -23.11 41.02
C GLN A 65 -50.93 -24.50 40.84
N HIS A 66 -50.93 -25.02 39.62
CA HIS A 66 -51.55 -26.29 39.25
C HIS A 66 -50.51 -27.40 39.04
N GLY A 67 -49.20 -27.09 39.11
CA GLY A 67 -48.11 -28.04 38.91
C GLY A 67 -47.61 -28.15 37.47
N GLN A 68 -48.02 -27.24 36.57
CA GLN A 68 -47.52 -27.18 35.21
C GLN A 68 -46.17 -26.44 35.15
N ALA A 69 -45.24 -26.96 34.35
CA ALA A 69 -43.94 -26.31 34.15
C ALA A 69 -44.10 -24.95 33.45
N LEU A 70 -43.53 -23.91 34.04
CA LEU A 70 -43.52 -22.57 33.45
C LEU A 70 -42.43 -22.47 32.38
N LEU A 71 -42.78 -21.91 31.23
CA LEU A 71 -41.88 -21.74 30.07
C LEU A 71 -41.64 -20.26 29.77
N ARG A 72 -40.46 -19.94 29.24
CA ARG A 72 -40.18 -18.65 28.60
C ARG A 72 -40.62 -18.69 27.15
N HIS A 73 -41.92 -18.47 26.92
CA HIS A 73 -42.52 -18.54 25.60
C HIS A 73 -41.89 -17.52 24.64
N GLY A 74 -41.52 -17.98 23.43
CA GLY A 74 -40.91 -17.14 22.39
C GLY A 74 -39.40 -16.94 22.54
N GLU A 75 -38.80 -17.42 23.63
CA GLU A 75 -37.35 -17.39 23.82
C GLU A 75 -36.68 -18.69 23.36
N GLN A 76 -35.37 -18.61 23.19
CA GLN A 76 -34.51 -19.75 22.95
C GLN A 76 -33.41 -19.83 24.01
N GLU A 77 -32.96 -21.04 24.29
CA GLU A 77 -31.86 -21.32 25.21
C GLU A 77 -30.86 -22.26 24.58
N VAL A 78 -29.58 -21.92 24.71
CA VAL A 78 -28.47 -22.79 24.35
C VAL A 78 -28.14 -23.68 25.55
N ARG A 79 -28.22 -25.00 25.37
CA ARG A 79 -27.77 -25.99 26.36
C ARG A 79 -26.50 -26.66 25.86
N LEU A 80 -25.50 -26.72 26.74
CA LEU A 80 -24.21 -27.37 26.52
C LEU A 80 -24.23 -28.81 27.06
N GLU A 81 -23.08 -29.48 27.05
CA GLU A 81 -22.90 -30.79 27.69
C GLU A 81 -23.41 -30.79 29.15
N GLN A 82 -24.33 -31.71 29.43
CA GLN A 82 -24.91 -31.93 30.75
C GLN A 82 -25.55 -33.33 30.81
N ASP A 83 -26.06 -33.71 31.98
CA ASP A 83 -26.78 -34.96 32.15
C ASP A 83 -27.99 -35.05 31.19
N PRO A 84 -28.31 -36.25 30.65
CA PRO A 84 -29.46 -36.44 29.78
C PRO A 84 -30.73 -35.87 30.39
N PHE A 85 -31.43 -35.02 29.64
CA PHE A 85 -32.60 -34.30 30.14
C PHE A 85 -33.84 -34.58 29.27
N PRO A 86 -35.03 -34.61 29.88
CA PRO A 86 -36.28 -34.64 29.12
C PRO A 86 -36.62 -33.24 28.59
N LEU A 87 -37.44 -33.18 27.55
CA LEU A 87 -38.14 -31.95 27.16
C LEU A 87 -39.44 -31.85 27.95
N TYR A 88 -39.68 -30.71 28.57
CA TYR A 88 -40.94 -30.44 29.26
C TYR A 88 -42.07 -30.16 28.25
N PRO A 89 -43.34 -30.32 28.64
CA PRO A 89 -44.46 -30.04 27.76
C PRO A 89 -44.41 -28.59 27.25
N GLY A 90 -44.25 -28.41 25.93
CA GLY A 90 -44.14 -27.12 25.26
C GLY A 90 -42.70 -26.70 24.89
N GLU A 91 -41.68 -27.31 25.49
CA GLU A 91 -40.30 -27.18 25.00
C GLU A 91 -40.14 -27.88 23.66
N VAL A 92 -39.42 -27.25 22.74
CA VAL A 92 -39.13 -27.82 21.43
C VAL A 92 -37.62 -27.83 21.20
N LEU A 93 -37.07 -29.00 20.92
CA LEU A 93 -35.71 -29.12 20.43
C LEU A 93 -35.68 -28.60 18.99
N VAL A 94 -35.09 -27.41 18.78
CA VAL A 94 -35.10 -26.73 17.48
C VAL A 94 -34.28 -27.53 16.47
N GLU A 95 -33.12 -28.05 16.90
CA GLU A 95 -32.18 -28.77 16.05
C GLU A 95 -31.48 -29.90 16.82
N LYS A 96 -30.89 -30.85 16.07
CA LYS A 96 -30.06 -31.91 16.65
C LYS A 96 -28.77 -31.31 17.26
N PRO A 97 -28.12 -32.00 18.22
CA PRO A 97 -26.85 -31.56 18.78
C PRO A 97 -25.82 -31.20 17.71
N LYS A 98 -25.29 -29.98 17.78
CA LYS A 98 -24.28 -29.44 16.87
C LYS A 98 -22.94 -29.29 17.62
N PRO A 99 -21.80 -29.56 16.97
CA PRO A 99 -20.50 -29.31 17.59
C PRO A 99 -20.29 -27.80 17.81
N LEU A 100 -19.64 -27.44 18.91
CA LEU A 100 -19.18 -26.09 19.16
C LEU A 100 -18.09 -25.71 18.16
N GLN A 101 -18.08 -24.45 17.73
CA GLN A 101 -17.11 -23.97 16.77
C GLN A 101 -15.80 -23.62 17.47
N ILE A 102 -14.73 -24.33 17.13
CA ILE A 102 -13.38 -24.06 17.62
C ILE A 102 -12.70 -23.09 16.66
N LEU A 103 -12.14 -22.03 17.22
CA LEU A 103 -11.32 -21.05 16.51
C LEU A 103 -9.85 -21.26 16.83
N GLU A 104 -9.05 -21.31 15.78
CA GLU A 104 -7.61 -21.35 15.85
C GLU A 104 -7.04 -19.95 16.09
N ALA A 105 -5.77 -19.87 16.50
CA ALA A 105 -5.05 -18.60 16.57
C ALA A 105 -5.07 -17.88 15.21
N ASN A 106 -5.04 -16.54 15.24
CA ASN A 106 -5.08 -15.68 14.04
C ASN A 106 -6.37 -15.81 13.21
N THR A 107 -7.46 -16.28 13.82
CA THR A 107 -8.80 -16.29 13.22
C THR A 107 -9.80 -15.64 14.17
N ALA A 108 -10.88 -15.08 13.63
CA ALA A 108 -11.95 -14.51 14.41
C ALA A 108 -13.32 -14.76 13.76
N LEU A 109 -14.36 -14.91 14.57
CA LEU A 109 -15.73 -14.84 14.10
C LEU A 109 -16.21 -13.39 14.15
N LEU A 110 -16.68 -12.87 13.02
CA LEU A 110 -17.45 -11.64 13.01
C LEU A 110 -18.87 -11.96 13.47
N LEU A 111 -19.25 -11.39 14.60
CA LEU A 111 -20.55 -11.56 15.24
C LEU A 111 -21.38 -10.29 15.06
N GLU A 112 -22.69 -10.45 14.94
CA GLU A 112 -23.65 -9.34 14.87
C GLU A 112 -24.82 -9.60 15.82
N ALA A 113 -25.19 -8.60 16.62
CA ALA A 113 -26.35 -8.69 17.51
C ALA A 113 -27.64 -8.59 16.71
N SER A 114 -28.53 -9.57 16.86
CA SER A 114 -29.84 -9.60 16.17
C SER A 114 -30.92 -8.80 16.90
N LEU A 115 -30.72 -8.52 18.18
CA LEU A 115 -31.59 -7.74 19.06
C LEU A 115 -30.78 -7.13 20.21
N ASP A 116 -31.40 -6.26 21.01
CA ASP A 116 -30.77 -5.65 22.18
C ASP A 116 -30.69 -6.68 23.31
N PHE A 117 -29.48 -6.99 23.80
CA PHE A 117 -29.30 -7.99 24.85
C PHE A 117 -28.06 -7.72 25.71
N GLU A 118 -28.05 -8.35 26.88
CA GLU A 118 -26.91 -8.40 27.77
C GLU A 118 -26.02 -9.60 27.42
N ASP A 119 -24.81 -9.33 26.95
CA ASP A 119 -23.85 -10.37 26.62
C ASP A 119 -23.31 -11.01 27.90
N ARG A 120 -23.81 -12.22 28.17
CA ARG A 120 -23.46 -13.02 29.35
C ARG A 120 -22.06 -13.62 29.29
N ILE A 121 -21.42 -13.60 28.11
CA ILE A 121 -20.10 -14.21 27.86
C ILE A 121 -19.02 -13.14 27.91
N CYS A 122 -19.23 -12.03 27.20
CA CYS A 122 -18.27 -10.93 27.18
C CYS A 122 -18.46 -10.05 28.40
N LYS A 123 -17.36 -9.84 29.14
CA LYS A 123 -17.30 -8.90 30.26
C LYS A 123 -16.51 -7.68 29.86
N ASP A 124 -16.92 -6.52 30.36
CA ASP A 124 -16.17 -5.28 30.19
C ASP A 124 -14.91 -5.24 31.07
N VAL A 125 -14.21 -4.10 31.05
CA VAL A 125 -12.98 -3.88 31.82
C VAL A 125 -13.23 -3.98 33.34
N ASP A 126 -14.45 -3.67 33.78
CA ASP A 126 -14.87 -3.69 35.18
C ASP A 126 -15.45 -5.06 35.61
N GLY A 127 -15.64 -5.98 34.66
CA GLY A 127 -16.14 -7.34 34.87
C GLY A 127 -17.66 -7.48 34.75
N ASP A 128 -18.34 -6.42 34.35
CA ASP A 128 -19.79 -6.35 34.14
C ASP A 128 -20.17 -6.87 32.75
N ALA A 129 -21.42 -7.29 32.60
CA ALA A 129 -21.92 -7.83 31.34
C ALA A 129 -22.10 -6.71 30.30
N VAL A 130 -21.65 -6.97 29.07
CA VAL A 130 -21.67 -5.96 28.01
C VAL A 130 -23.08 -5.83 27.42
N GLN A 131 -23.67 -4.64 27.48
CA GLN A 131 -24.94 -4.35 26.81
C GLN A 131 -24.73 -4.13 25.32
N ARG A 132 -25.28 -5.02 24.48
CA ARG A 132 -25.17 -4.94 23.02
C ARG A 132 -26.48 -4.48 22.43
N LYS A 133 -26.41 -3.49 21.53
CA LYS A 133 -27.55 -3.05 20.72
C LYS A 133 -27.64 -3.87 19.44
N CYS A 134 -28.84 -4.04 18.92
CA CYS A 134 -29.12 -4.63 17.62
C CYS A 134 -28.24 -4.02 16.52
N GLY A 135 -27.65 -4.85 15.67
CA GLY A 135 -26.75 -4.47 14.59
C GLY A 135 -25.32 -4.14 15.02
N THR A 136 -25.01 -4.19 16.33
CA THR A 136 -23.63 -4.07 16.81
C THR A 136 -22.82 -5.25 16.30
N ARG A 137 -21.62 -5.00 15.78
CA ARG A 137 -20.68 -6.01 15.31
C ARG A 137 -19.47 -6.08 16.21
N TRP A 138 -18.93 -7.27 16.44
CA TRP A 138 -17.70 -7.48 17.19
C TRP A 138 -17.02 -8.78 16.78
N TYR A 139 -15.74 -8.93 17.16
CA TYR A 139 -15.02 -10.18 16.97
C TYR A 139 -15.09 -11.07 18.21
N PHE A 140 -15.18 -12.37 17.97
CA PHE A 140 -14.68 -13.39 18.89
C PHE A 140 -13.37 -13.91 18.33
N GLU A 141 -12.25 -13.49 18.93
CA GLU A 141 -10.90 -13.83 18.49
C GLU A 141 -10.45 -15.19 19.03
N GLY A 142 -9.80 -15.99 18.19
CA GLY A 142 -9.17 -17.23 18.60
C GLY A 142 -7.79 -17.02 19.26
N PRO A 143 -7.24 -18.03 19.96
CA PRO A 143 -7.77 -19.38 20.08
C PRO A 143 -8.88 -19.50 21.13
N GLY A 144 -9.96 -20.21 20.81
CA GLY A 144 -11.08 -20.36 21.73
C GLY A 144 -12.24 -21.18 21.16
N THR A 145 -13.11 -21.67 22.03
CA THR A 145 -14.36 -22.34 21.62
C THR A 145 -15.50 -21.33 21.69
N TYR A 146 -16.11 -21.03 20.55
CA TYR A 146 -17.25 -20.12 20.49
C TYR A 146 -18.50 -20.84 21.03
N ILE A 147 -19.11 -20.24 22.06
CA ILE A 147 -20.40 -20.66 22.61
C ILE A 147 -21.48 -19.78 21.97
N PRO A 148 -22.39 -20.34 21.16
CA PRO A 148 -23.45 -19.57 20.52
C PRO A 148 -24.41 -18.96 21.55
N GLN A 149 -24.96 -17.80 21.21
CA GLN A 149 -26.06 -17.15 21.92
C GLN A 149 -27.22 -16.96 20.95
N PRO A 150 -28.49 -17.18 21.34
CA PRO A 150 -29.64 -17.01 20.45
C PRO A 150 -29.76 -15.61 19.83
N GLU A 151 -29.30 -14.59 20.54
CA GLU A 151 -29.35 -13.19 20.15
C GLU A 151 -28.24 -12.80 19.17
N VAL A 152 -27.28 -13.70 18.91
CA VAL A 152 -26.06 -13.42 18.14
C VAL A 152 -26.05 -14.19 16.82
N LYS A 153 -25.84 -13.46 15.74
CA LYS A 153 -25.66 -14.02 14.40
C LYS A 153 -24.18 -14.07 14.05
N VAL A 154 -23.70 -15.26 13.67
CA VAL A 154 -22.37 -15.41 13.06
C VAL A 154 -22.43 -14.92 11.62
N VAL A 155 -21.68 -13.86 11.30
CA VAL A 155 -21.65 -13.24 9.97
C VAL A 155 -20.64 -13.94 9.07
N GLU A 156 -19.38 -14.02 9.52
CA GLU A 156 -18.30 -14.63 8.76
C GLU A 156 -17.13 -15.08 9.65
N LEU A 157 -16.30 -15.98 9.13
CA LEU A 157 -15.02 -16.35 9.72
C LEU A 157 -13.91 -15.54 9.03
N VAL A 158 -13.30 -14.63 9.79
CA VAL A 158 -12.20 -13.78 9.34
C VAL A 158 -10.88 -14.45 9.69
N LYS A 159 -9.96 -14.52 8.71
CA LYS A 159 -8.59 -14.99 8.92
C LYS A 159 -7.65 -13.79 8.86
N ALA A 160 -6.66 -13.76 9.75
CA ALA A 160 -5.62 -12.76 9.70
C ALA A 160 -4.85 -12.86 8.38
N THR A 161 -4.54 -11.71 7.79
CA THR A 161 -3.69 -11.63 6.60
C THR A 161 -2.23 -11.59 7.02
N VAL A 162 -1.39 -12.42 6.40
CA VAL A 162 0.05 -12.43 6.69
C VAL A 162 0.75 -11.29 5.96
N VAL A 163 1.38 -10.40 6.72
CA VAL A 163 2.24 -9.32 6.23
C VAL A 163 3.69 -9.83 6.28
N LYS A 164 4.31 -9.99 5.11
CA LYS A 164 5.71 -10.42 4.99
C LYS A 164 6.65 -9.22 5.17
N PRO A 165 7.96 -9.47 5.40
CA PRO A 165 8.96 -8.41 5.34
C PRO A 165 8.81 -7.59 4.07
N THR A 166 8.96 -6.27 4.18
CA THR A 166 8.88 -5.29 3.08
C THR A 166 7.51 -5.18 2.38
N GLN A 167 6.46 -5.85 2.86
CA GLN A 167 5.09 -5.68 2.38
C GLN A 167 4.30 -4.71 3.24
N ALA A 168 3.22 -4.17 2.69
CA ALA A 168 2.24 -3.42 3.47
C ALA A 168 0.82 -3.86 3.15
N LEU A 169 -0.07 -3.73 4.13
CA LEU A 169 -1.51 -3.76 3.89
C LEU A 169 -2.00 -2.35 3.59
N ARG A 170 -2.73 -2.18 2.49
CA ARG A 170 -3.50 -0.97 2.26
C ARG A 170 -4.86 -1.14 2.90
N LEU A 171 -5.11 -0.33 3.91
CA LEU A 171 -6.32 -0.36 4.74
C LEU A 171 -7.20 0.84 4.40
N LYS A 172 -8.49 0.70 4.65
CA LYS A 172 -9.49 1.76 4.52
C LYS A 172 -10.44 1.75 5.70
N ALA A 173 -10.70 2.93 6.27
CA ALA A 173 -11.64 3.08 7.37
C ALA A 173 -13.08 3.04 6.85
N THR A 174 -13.93 2.17 7.41
CA THR A 174 -15.37 2.14 7.11
C THR A 174 -16.18 3.10 7.97
N LYS A 175 -15.64 3.48 9.13
CA LYS A 175 -16.23 4.41 10.10
C LYS A 175 -15.12 5.27 10.72
N ASN A 176 -15.48 6.31 11.46
CA ASN A 176 -14.51 7.05 12.26
C ASN A 176 -14.13 6.22 13.48
N PHE A 177 -12.84 5.99 13.69
CA PHE A 177 -12.31 5.23 14.83
C PHE A 177 -10.85 5.58 15.10
N VAL A 178 -10.31 5.09 16.20
CA VAL A 178 -8.88 5.18 16.51
C VAL A 178 -8.25 3.84 16.13
N ASP A 179 -7.26 3.86 15.25
CA ASP A 179 -6.58 2.64 14.84
C ASP A 179 -5.68 2.08 15.96
N ARG A 180 -5.15 0.87 15.75
CA ARG A 180 -4.25 0.20 16.72
C ARG A 180 -2.96 0.95 17.02
N THR A 181 -2.58 1.91 16.16
CA THR A 181 -1.40 2.78 16.37
C THR A 181 -1.74 4.06 17.14
N GLY A 182 -3.01 4.23 17.53
CA GLY A 182 -3.49 5.41 18.24
C GLY A 182 -3.84 6.59 17.34
N VAL A 183 -3.90 6.40 16.01
CA VAL A 183 -4.19 7.47 15.07
C VAL A 183 -5.70 7.51 14.78
N GLU A 184 -6.28 8.70 14.88
CA GLU A 184 -7.67 8.92 14.47
C GLU A 184 -7.82 8.77 12.95
N ARG A 185 -8.69 7.84 12.54
CA ARG A 185 -9.03 7.59 11.14
C ARG A 185 -10.44 8.07 10.86
N LEU A 186 -10.59 8.86 9.80
CA LEU A 186 -11.88 9.28 9.29
C LEU A 186 -12.42 8.27 8.29
N THR A 187 -13.74 8.19 8.18
CA THR A 187 -14.44 7.32 7.23
C THR A 187 -13.92 7.56 5.81
N GLY A 188 -13.52 6.49 5.13
CA GLY A 188 -12.98 6.52 3.78
C GLY A 188 -11.48 6.84 3.69
N SER A 189 -10.82 7.23 4.78
CA SER A 189 -9.37 7.40 4.79
C SER A 189 -8.65 6.08 4.52
N GLU A 190 -7.54 6.15 3.80
CA GLU A 190 -6.69 5.00 3.47
C GLU A 190 -5.30 5.20 4.07
N TRP A 191 -4.65 4.11 4.49
CA TRP A 191 -3.29 4.13 5.00
C TRP A 191 -2.60 2.77 4.79
N HIS A 192 -1.29 2.75 5.04
CA HIS A 192 -0.48 1.54 5.02
C HIS A 192 -0.24 1.02 6.44
N TYR A 193 -0.29 -0.30 6.60
CA TYR A 193 0.23 -1.00 7.77
C TYR A 193 1.40 -1.90 7.35
N THR A 194 2.55 -1.72 8.00
CA THR A 194 3.84 -2.29 7.56
C THR A 194 4.46 -3.26 8.57
N GLU A 195 3.87 -3.46 9.76
CA GLU A 195 4.45 -4.39 10.73
C GLU A 195 4.31 -5.83 10.25
N GLU A 196 5.37 -6.61 10.43
CA GLU A 196 5.44 -8.00 10.00
C GLU A 196 4.59 -8.90 10.92
N GLY A 197 3.93 -9.89 10.34
CA GLY A 197 3.20 -10.90 11.10
C GLY A 197 1.75 -11.09 10.64
N PHE A 198 0.91 -11.60 11.53
CA PHE A 198 -0.50 -11.83 11.27
C PHE A 198 -1.30 -10.58 11.60
N TYR A 199 -2.02 -10.07 10.62
CA TYR A 199 -2.88 -8.91 10.77
C TYR A 199 -4.35 -9.29 10.70
N LEU A 200 -5.02 -9.30 11.85
CA LEU A 200 -6.48 -9.36 11.91
C LEU A 200 -7.03 -7.93 11.85
N PRO A 201 -7.83 -7.54 10.84
CA PRO A 201 -8.38 -6.20 10.74
C PRO A 201 -9.43 -5.95 11.82
N ALA A 202 -9.48 -4.74 12.37
CA ALA A 202 -10.60 -4.28 13.19
C ALA A 202 -11.90 -4.24 12.38
N ILE A 203 -13.03 -4.12 13.06
CA ILE A 203 -14.36 -4.15 12.42
C ILE A 203 -14.55 -2.95 11.49
N GLU A 204 -13.92 -1.83 11.86
CA GLU A 204 -13.91 -0.58 11.12
C GLU A 204 -12.82 -0.52 10.03
N GLU A 205 -11.99 -1.57 9.92
CA GLU A 205 -10.89 -1.67 8.96
C GLU A 205 -11.28 -2.58 7.79
N GLN A 206 -11.18 -2.05 6.57
CA GLN A 206 -11.29 -2.83 5.35
C GLN A 206 -9.90 -3.02 4.73
N ILE A 207 -9.47 -4.27 4.56
CA ILE A 207 -8.26 -4.60 3.80
C ILE A 207 -8.56 -4.45 2.30
N LEU A 208 -7.91 -3.50 1.63
CA LEU A 208 -8.07 -3.31 0.18
C LEU A 208 -7.16 -4.27 -0.60
N LYS A 209 -5.88 -4.33 -0.26
CA LYS A 209 -4.88 -5.19 -0.91
C LYS A 209 -3.58 -5.27 -0.10
N VAL A 210 -2.81 -6.32 -0.38
CA VAL A 210 -1.39 -6.41 0.01
C VAL A 210 -0.56 -5.70 -1.06
N GLU A 211 0.15 -4.64 -0.70
CA GLU A 211 1.06 -3.93 -1.60
C GLU A 211 2.46 -4.52 -1.51
N GLN A 212 3.02 -4.80 -2.69
CA GLN A 212 4.41 -5.21 -2.85
C GLN A 212 5.31 -3.98 -2.97
N PRO A 213 6.53 -4.03 -2.44
CA PRO A 213 7.47 -2.95 -2.61
C PRO A 213 7.94 -2.89 -4.06
N VAL A 214 8.15 -1.68 -4.56
CA VAL A 214 8.83 -1.43 -5.83
C VAL A 214 10.33 -1.55 -5.58
N ILE A 215 10.97 -2.53 -6.21
CA ILE A 215 12.42 -2.75 -6.13
C ILE A 215 13.12 -1.71 -7.01
N LEU A 216 14.03 -0.95 -6.41
CA LEU A 216 14.82 0.08 -7.09
C LEU A 216 16.13 -0.53 -7.58
N THR A 217 16.66 0.00 -8.67
CA THR A 217 17.93 -0.48 -9.24
C THR A 217 18.84 0.69 -9.54
N ASN A 218 20.14 0.44 -9.68
CA ASN A 218 21.09 1.48 -10.10
C ASN A 218 20.85 1.99 -11.54
N GLN A 219 19.96 1.35 -12.30
CA GLN A 219 19.65 1.73 -13.68
C GLN A 219 18.34 2.51 -13.82
N ALA A 220 17.46 2.49 -12.80
CA ALA A 220 16.15 3.12 -12.88
C ALA A 220 15.74 3.72 -11.53
N ALA A 221 15.28 4.97 -11.58
CA ALA A 221 14.66 5.67 -10.48
C ALA A 221 13.13 5.61 -10.59
N LEU A 222 12.43 5.61 -9.45
CA LEU A 222 10.97 5.66 -9.41
C LEU A 222 10.50 7.11 -9.37
N HIS A 223 9.64 7.49 -10.32
CA HIS A 223 9.06 8.83 -10.38
C HIS A 223 7.70 8.85 -9.70
N LEU A 224 7.61 9.65 -8.64
CA LEU A 224 6.42 9.81 -7.82
C LEU A 224 5.86 11.22 -7.93
N ARG A 225 4.54 11.33 -7.78
CA ARG A 225 3.79 12.58 -7.66
C ARG A 225 2.94 12.56 -6.40
N ALA A 226 2.94 13.63 -5.62
CA ALA A 226 2.06 13.79 -4.47
C ALA A 226 0.64 14.11 -4.94
N LEU A 227 -0.34 13.36 -4.47
CA LEU A 227 -1.76 13.63 -4.67
C LEU A 227 -2.29 14.66 -3.66
N TYR A 228 -1.76 14.61 -2.44
CA TYR A 228 -2.11 15.50 -1.32
C TYR A 228 -0.85 15.97 -0.59
N ASP A 229 -1.01 16.91 0.34
CA ASP A 229 0.07 17.28 1.25
C ASP A 229 0.32 16.14 2.26
N PHE A 230 1.57 15.67 2.37
CA PHE A 230 1.95 14.65 3.35
C PHE A 230 3.47 14.67 3.60
N THR A 231 3.91 14.02 4.68
CA THR A 231 5.34 13.80 4.95
C THR A 231 5.72 12.40 4.49
N ASP A 232 6.74 12.30 3.64
CA ASP A 232 7.20 10.99 3.13
C ASP A 232 8.03 10.21 4.17
N ALA A 233 8.40 8.98 3.82
CA ALA A 233 9.15 8.08 4.71
C ALA A 233 10.56 8.60 5.04
N SER A 234 11.11 9.55 4.27
CA SER A 234 12.40 10.19 4.57
C SER A 234 12.26 11.48 5.39
N GLY A 235 11.04 11.83 5.80
CA GLY A 235 10.75 13.01 6.63
C GLY A 235 10.61 14.30 5.83
N VAL A 236 10.50 14.23 4.50
CA VAL A 236 10.35 15.41 3.64
C VAL A 236 8.88 15.73 3.45
N GLU A 237 8.50 16.98 3.70
CA GLU A 237 7.16 17.47 3.39
C GLU A 237 6.96 17.58 1.87
N ARG A 238 5.98 16.85 1.36
CA ARG A 238 5.55 16.88 -0.04
C ARG A 238 4.25 17.66 -0.14
N LYS A 239 4.22 18.64 -1.04
CA LYS A 239 3.01 19.39 -1.38
C LYS A 239 2.24 18.72 -2.52
N ALA A 240 0.92 18.85 -2.53
CA ALA A 240 0.08 18.32 -3.61
C ALA A 240 0.59 18.78 -4.99
N GLY A 241 0.70 17.84 -5.92
CA GLY A 241 1.25 18.05 -7.26
C GLY A 241 2.78 18.07 -7.36
N SER A 242 3.52 18.10 -6.24
CA SER A 242 4.98 18.01 -6.29
C SER A 242 5.43 16.63 -6.80
N GLU A 243 6.53 16.62 -7.55
CA GLU A 243 7.11 15.41 -8.14
C GLU A 243 8.55 15.22 -7.66
N TRP A 244 8.95 13.97 -7.47
CA TRP A 244 10.31 13.63 -7.09
C TRP A 244 10.70 12.24 -7.60
N LEU A 245 12.00 11.97 -7.52
CA LEU A 245 12.57 10.66 -7.80
C LEU A 245 12.99 9.98 -6.51
N VAL A 246 12.82 8.67 -6.47
CA VAL A 246 13.40 7.80 -5.46
C VAL A 246 14.41 6.89 -6.15
N THR A 247 15.65 6.87 -5.65
CA THR A 247 16.77 6.12 -6.22
C THR A 247 17.24 5.02 -5.27
N ASN A 248 17.98 4.04 -5.81
CA ASN A 248 18.54 2.94 -5.03
C ASN A 248 19.56 3.42 -3.96
N ASP A 249 20.17 4.59 -4.15
CA ASP A 249 21.09 5.19 -3.17
C ASP A 249 20.39 5.62 -1.86
N GLN A 250 19.08 5.88 -1.93
CA GLN A 250 18.27 6.28 -0.78
C GLN A 250 17.66 5.07 -0.09
N MET A 251 17.10 4.14 -0.87
CA MET A 251 16.48 2.91 -0.38
C MET A 251 16.44 1.84 -1.47
N GLU A 252 16.60 0.58 -1.10
CA GLU A 252 16.60 -0.55 -2.05
C GLU A 252 15.21 -0.86 -2.61
N SER A 253 14.17 -0.59 -1.81
CA SER A 253 12.79 -0.80 -2.22
C SER A 253 11.87 0.16 -1.49
N ILE A 254 10.76 0.53 -2.12
CA ILE A 254 9.79 1.48 -1.58
C ILE A 254 8.36 1.03 -1.86
N ILE A 255 7.49 1.16 -0.86
CA ILE A 255 6.04 1.12 -1.07
C ILE A 255 5.57 2.58 -1.23
N PRO A 256 5.05 2.98 -2.41
CA PRO A 256 4.53 4.32 -2.60
C PRO A 256 3.44 4.64 -1.56
N HIS A 257 3.55 5.78 -0.89
CA HIS A 257 2.60 6.22 0.10
C HIS A 257 1.17 6.35 -0.48
N VAL A 258 0.13 6.15 0.33
CA VAL A 258 -1.28 6.26 -0.12
C VAL A 258 -1.61 7.60 -0.80
N SER A 259 -0.94 8.67 -0.35
CA SER A 259 -1.08 10.03 -0.89
C SER A 259 -0.12 10.33 -2.05
N SER A 260 0.57 9.33 -2.60
CA SER A 260 1.39 9.49 -3.80
C SER A 260 0.94 8.55 -4.92
N ALA A 261 1.23 8.96 -6.15
CA ALA A 261 0.99 8.20 -7.36
C ALA A 261 2.32 7.92 -8.06
N VAL A 262 2.47 6.69 -8.57
CA VAL A 262 3.58 6.31 -9.44
C VAL A 262 3.30 6.89 -10.83
N VAL A 263 4.16 7.82 -11.27
CA VAL A 263 4.08 8.42 -12.62
C VAL A 263 4.76 7.50 -13.63
N GLY A 264 5.89 6.91 -13.25
CA GLY A 264 6.66 5.99 -14.10
C GLY A 264 8.04 5.69 -13.53
N THR A 265 8.92 5.16 -14.39
CA THR A 265 10.33 4.92 -14.10
C THR A 265 11.21 5.79 -14.99
N VAL A 266 12.28 6.34 -14.42
CA VAL A 266 13.27 7.15 -15.14
C VAL A 266 14.56 6.35 -15.23
N ASN A 267 14.97 6.03 -16.46
CA ASN A 267 16.22 5.32 -16.70
C ASN A 267 17.42 6.24 -16.45
N ILE A 268 18.53 5.64 -16.00
CA ILE A 268 19.77 6.37 -15.79
C ILE A 268 20.28 6.92 -17.12
N THR A 269 20.67 8.19 -17.10
CA THR A 269 21.31 8.85 -18.21
C THR A 269 22.82 8.82 -17.98
N THR A 270 23.55 8.27 -18.94
CA THR A 270 25.01 8.11 -18.89
C THR A 270 25.66 9.01 -19.93
N ILE A 271 26.69 9.74 -19.51
CA ILE A 271 27.58 10.52 -20.36
C ILE A 271 28.98 9.96 -20.20
N GLY A 272 29.66 9.64 -21.30
CA GLY A 272 31.05 9.19 -21.28
C GLY A 272 32.08 10.33 -21.08
N LYS A 273 33.35 9.96 -20.87
CA LYS A 273 34.48 10.90 -20.64
C LYS A 273 34.60 12.01 -21.70
N ARG A 274 34.27 11.69 -22.94
CA ARG A 274 34.41 12.57 -24.12
C ARG A 274 33.04 12.92 -24.71
N GLU A 275 32.01 12.93 -23.89
CA GLU A 275 30.65 13.25 -24.32
C GLU A 275 30.10 14.43 -23.53
N TRP A 276 29.15 15.12 -24.15
CA TRP A 276 28.38 16.18 -23.54
C TRP A 276 26.93 16.13 -24.01
N MET A 277 26.04 16.72 -23.21
CA MET A 277 24.65 16.95 -23.59
C MET A 277 24.17 18.31 -23.11
N ALA A 278 23.13 18.82 -23.78
CA ALA A 278 22.42 20.02 -23.40
C ALA A 278 21.14 19.63 -22.67
N LEU A 279 21.02 20.08 -21.42
CA LEU A 279 19.86 19.90 -20.57
C LEU A 279 19.06 21.21 -20.50
N GLN A 280 17.73 21.12 -20.56
CA GLN A 280 16.81 22.23 -20.34
C GLN A 280 16.09 22.09 -19.01
N ASN A 281 15.73 23.24 -18.42
CA ASN A 281 15.09 23.38 -17.11
C ASN A 281 15.88 22.75 -15.95
N PRO A 282 17.21 22.95 -15.88
CA PRO A 282 18.03 22.32 -14.84
C PRO A 282 17.56 22.72 -13.44
N TYR A 283 17.69 21.80 -12.49
CA TYR A 283 17.40 22.10 -11.09
C TYR A 283 18.51 22.93 -10.45
N GLU A 284 18.14 24.07 -9.86
CA GLU A 284 19.01 24.92 -9.03
C GLU A 284 18.36 25.08 -7.65
N ASN A 285 19.11 24.79 -6.58
CA ASN A 285 18.60 24.78 -5.20
C ASN A 285 17.28 23.99 -5.05
N ASP A 286 17.25 22.79 -5.64
CA ASP A 286 16.10 21.87 -5.68
C ASP A 286 14.80 22.44 -6.30
N LYS A 287 14.93 23.45 -7.17
CA LYS A 287 13.82 23.96 -7.99
C LYS A 287 14.17 23.98 -9.47
N PRO A 288 13.24 23.59 -10.37
CA PRO A 288 13.48 23.66 -11.80
C PRO A 288 13.59 25.13 -12.26
N THR A 289 14.63 25.45 -13.02
CA THR A 289 14.83 26.78 -13.60
C THR A 289 14.33 26.81 -15.04
N PHE A 290 13.03 27.07 -15.22
CA PHE A 290 12.40 27.01 -16.53
C PHE A 290 13.04 27.94 -17.57
N GLY A 291 13.26 27.42 -18.78
CA GLY A 291 13.82 28.14 -19.92
C GLY A 291 15.35 28.29 -19.91
N LYS A 292 16.03 27.89 -18.84
CA LYS A 292 17.49 27.84 -18.80
C LYS A 292 17.99 26.55 -19.44
N GLN A 293 19.11 26.65 -20.16
CA GLN A 293 19.82 25.49 -20.72
C GLN A 293 21.23 25.43 -20.14
N VAL A 294 21.68 24.23 -19.80
CA VAL A 294 23.01 23.95 -19.24
C VAL A 294 23.65 22.80 -19.99
N ILE A 295 24.95 22.90 -20.24
CA ILE A 295 25.74 21.80 -20.81
C ILE A 295 26.28 20.95 -19.67
N ILE A 296 26.02 19.65 -19.71
CA ILE A 296 26.61 18.64 -18.84
C ILE A 296 27.71 17.94 -19.61
N ARG A 297 28.88 17.76 -18.98
CA ARG A 297 30.09 17.21 -19.61
C ARG A 297 30.74 16.15 -18.74
N GLY A 298 31.41 15.20 -19.40
CA GLY A 298 32.29 14.24 -18.77
C GLY A 298 31.57 13.03 -18.19
N ASP A 299 32.37 12.10 -17.68
CA ASP A 299 31.95 10.78 -17.21
C ASP A 299 31.01 10.87 -16.01
N ARG A 300 29.70 10.77 -16.26
CA ARG A 300 28.66 10.96 -15.25
C ARG A 300 27.45 10.09 -15.53
N ASN A 301 26.91 9.51 -14.47
CA ASN A 301 25.62 8.83 -14.47
C ASN A 301 24.67 9.63 -13.56
N PHE A 302 23.49 9.97 -14.08
CA PHE A 302 22.48 10.71 -13.31
C PHE A 302 21.08 10.42 -13.83
N PHE A 303 20.07 10.67 -13.01
CA PHE A 303 18.67 10.60 -13.43
C PHE A 303 18.18 12.02 -13.77
N LEU A 304 17.40 12.14 -14.84
CA LEU A 304 16.73 13.40 -15.18
C LEU A 304 15.66 13.71 -14.15
N LYS A 305 15.77 14.84 -13.46
CA LYS A 305 14.76 15.26 -12.48
C LYS A 305 13.44 15.62 -13.18
N PRO A 306 12.30 15.61 -12.46
CA PRO A 306 11.00 15.91 -13.05
C PRO A 306 10.96 17.28 -13.75
N GLY A 307 10.64 17.32 -15.04
CA GLY A 307 10.62 18.55 -15.84
C GLY A 307 11.95 18.94 -16.48
N GLU A 308 13.04 18.21 -16.21
CA GLU A 308 14.28 18.31 -17.00
C GLU A 308 14.11 17.58 -18.33
N GLU A 309 14.61 18.20 -19.40
CA GLU A 309 14.52 17.65 -20.75
C GLU A 309 15.89 17.67 -21.44
N ILE A 310 16.24 16.58 -22.12
CA ILE A 310 17.43 16.54 -22.97
C ILE A 310 17.10 17.23 -24.29
N VAL A 311 17.76 18.36 -24.54
CA VAL A 311 17.59 19.13 -25.78
C VAL A 311 18.47 18.58 -26.89
N SER A 312 19.68 18.12 -26.53
CA SER A 312 20.66 17.61 -27.49
C SER A 312 21.68 16.71 -26.81
N GLY A 313 22.12 15.65 -27.51
CA GLY A 313 23.10 14.68 -27.04
C GLY A 313 22.50 13.41 -26.41
N PRO A 314 23.34 12.52 -25.87
CA PRO A 314 24.80 12.65 -25.69
C PRO A 314 25.56 12.69 -27.02
N THR A 315 26.48 13.65 -27.16
CA THR A 315 27.30 13.88 -28.36
C THR A 315 28.77 13.90 -27.98
N GLN A 316 29.64 13.37 -28.86
CA GLN A 316 31.08 13.38 -28.63
C GLN A 316 31.67 14.80 -28.69
N VAL A 317 32.71 15.04 -27.90
CA VAL A 317 33.53 16.24 -27.96
C VAL A 317 34.34 16.26 -29.26
N GLU A 318 34.53 17.45 -29.82
CA GLU A 318 35.36 17.62 -31.00
C GLU A 318 36.84 17.58 -30.62
N VAL A 319 37.50 16.45 -30.87
CA VAL A 319 38.94 16.28 -30.67
C VAL A 319 39.68 16.71 -31.93
N LEU A 320 40.46 17.79 -31.84
CA LEU A 320 41.25 18.35 -32.94
C LEU A 320 42.73 18.02 -32.77
N THR A 321 43.35 17.46 -33.82
CA THR A 321 44.81 17.32 -33.92
C THR A 321 45.47 18.66 -34.29
N ALA A 322 46.80 18.72 -34.26
CA ALA A 322 47.52 19.97 -34.53
C ALA A 322 47.33 20.50 -35.97
N ASP A 323 47.05 19.61 -36.92
CA ASP A 323 46.75 19.92 -38.32
C ASP A 323 45.25 20.17 -38.60
N GLU A 324 44.40 20.19 -37.57
CA GLU A 324 42.95 20.33 -37.71
C GLU A 324 42.39 21.60 -37.06
N ALA A 325 41.31 22.10 -37.66
CA ALA A 325 40.53 23.21 -37.13
C ALA A 325 39.03 23.03 -37.40
N LEU A 326 38.19 23.65 -36.58
CA LEU A 326 36.76 23.78 -36.83
C LEU A 326 36.43 25.18 -37.29
N VAL A 327 35.60 25.28 -38.32
CA VAL A 327 34.89 26.51 -38.66
C VAL A 327 33.59 26.51 -37.88
N VAL A 328 33.44 27.48 -36.98
CA VAL A 328 32.26 27.63 -36.12
C VAL A 328 31.59 28.97 -36.38
N SER A 329 30.30 29.07 -36.09
CA SER A 329 29.54 30.32 -36.12
C SER A 329 28.73 30.54 -34.85
N ALA A 330 28.63 31.79 -34.43
CA ALA A 330 27.77 32.18 -33.31
C ALA A 330 26.30 32.20 -33.73
N LEU A 331 25.43 31.52 -32.99
CA LEU A 331 23.97 31.56 -33.13
C LEU A 331 23.38 32.84 -32.52
N LYS A 332 23.96 33.31 -31.41
CA LYS A 332 23.58 34.55 -30.73
C LYS A 332 24.83 35.28 -30.23
N THR A 333 24.73 36.58 -29.95
CA THR A 333 25.85 37.35 -29.39
C THR A 333 26.21 36.84 -28.00
N PHE A 334 27.46 36.47 -27.78
CA PHE A 334 27.94 35.93 -26.50
C PHE A 334 29.43 36.21 -26.29
N THR A 335 29.91 35.95 -25.08
CA THR A 335 31.33 36.02 -24.75
C THR A 335 31.93 34.63 -24.82
N ASP A 336 32.78 34.41 -25.81
CA ASP A 336 33.51 33.16 -26.02
C ASP A 336 34.75 33.12 -25.12
N ASN A 337 34.83 32.12 -24.26
CA ASN A 337 35.96 31.86 -23.37
C ASN A 337 36.75 30.60 -23.77
N SER A 338 36.41 29.97 -24.90
CA SER A 338 36.99 28.68 -25.33
C SER A 338 38.49 28.72 -25.69
N SER A 339 39.05 29.93 -25.79
CA SER A 339 40.47 30.17 -26.11
C SER A 339 41.26 30.74 -24.92
N GLY A 340 40.68 30.70 -23.71
CA GLY A 340 41.29 31.27 -22.49
C GLY A 340 41.27 32.81 -22.43
N ARG A 341 40.72 33.47 -23.45
CA ARG A 341 40.47 34.92 -23.50
C ARG A 341 38.99 35.15 -23.73
N ASN A 342 38.45 36.17 -23.07
CA ASN A 342 37.05 36.57 -23.24
C ASN A 342 36.93 37.38 -24.54
N ILE A 343 36.39 36.76 -25.59
CA ILE A 343 36.17 37.40 -26.89
C ILE A 343 34.67 37.58 -27.08
N ARG A 344 34.20 38.82 -27.25
CA ARG A 344 32.80 39.08 -27.57
C ARG A 344 32.53 38.76 -29.04
N ARG A 345 31.73 37.72 -29.29
CA ARG A 345 31.33 37.27 -30.63
C ARG A 345 29.93 37.78 -30.96
N GLN A 346 29.73 38.32 -32.16
CA GLN A 346 28.42 38.74 -32.63
C GLN A 346 27.65 37.58 -33.28
N ALA A 347 26.33 37.62 -33.23
CA ALA A 347 25.49 36.64 -33.94
C ALA A 347 25.86 36.56 -35.43
N GLY A 348 26.04 35.35 -35.95
CA GLY A 348 26.45 35.07 -37.33
C GLY A 348 27.95 35.16 -37.60
N GLU A 349 28.75 35.69 -36.67
CA GLU A 349 30.22 35.76 -36.82
C GLU A 349 30.82 34.36 -36.95
N LYS A 350 31.76 34.18 -37.89
CA LYS A 350 32.48 32.92 -38.13
C LYS A 350 33.93 33.03 -37.68
N TRP A 351 34.45 31.99 -37.05
CA TRP A 351 35.86 31.93 -36.70
C TRP A 351 36.41 30.51 -36.75
N LEU A 352 37.74 30.41 -36.68
CA LEU A 352 38.47 29.15 -36.62
C LEU A 352 38.82 28.79 -35.18
N VAL A 353 38.57 27.53 -34.83
CA VAL A 353 39.00 26.90 -33.59
C VAL A 353 40.13 25.94 -33.95
N LEU A 354 41.36 26.30 -33.61
CA LEU A 354 42.57 25.55 -33.96
C LEU A 354 42.87 24.44 -32.92
N GLY A 355 43.38 23.29 -33.38
CA GLY A 355 43.99 22.27 -32.52
C GLY A 355 45.47 22.58 -32.16
N PRO A 356 46.13 21.71 -31.37
CA PRO A 356 45.61 20.50 -30.76
C PRO A 356 44.81 20.81 -29.49
N LYS A 357 43.50 20.51 -29.48
CA LYS A 357 42.65 20.67 -28.29
C LYS A 357 41.35 19.88 -28.38
N GLU A 358 40.77 19.59 -27.22
CA GLU A 358 39.38 19.13 -27.12
C GLU A 358 38.46 20.35 -27.06
N TYR A 359 37.69 20.56 -28.12
CA TYR A 359 36.76 21.67 -28.22
C TYR A 359 35.36 21.23 -27.83
N TRP A 360 34.80 21.92 -26.82
CA TRP A 360 33.45 21.72 -26.32
C TRP A 360 32.58 22.87 -26.82
N PRO A 361 31.77 22.67 -27.88
CA PRO A 361 30.93 23.74 -28.42
C PRO A 361 29.97 24.25 -27.33
N PRO A 362 29.92 25.56 -27.04
CA PRO A 362 28.87 26.14 -26.20
C PRO A 362 27.52 26.12 -26.94
N LEU A 363 26.41 26.30 -26.21
CA LEU A 363 25.05 26.28 -26.78
C LEU A 363 24.84 27.38 -27.82
N GLU A 364 25.60 28.47 -27.66
CA GLU A 364 25.65 29.63 -28.52
C GLU A 364 26.32 29.38 -29.87
N VAL A 365 26.95 28.22 -30.09
CA VAL A 365 27.83 27.98 -31.25
C VAL A 365 27.34 26.81 -32.07
N ASN A 366 27.32 27.01 -33.38
CA ASN A 366 27.11 25.97 -34.37
C ASN A 366 28.43 25.59 -35.04
N VAL A 367 28.74 24.29 -35.07
CA VAL A 367 29.91 23.75 -35.79
C VAL A 367 29.53 23.57 -37.26
N ILE A 368 30.15 24.34 -38.16
CA ILE A 368 29.82 24.31 -39.58
C ILE A 368 30.55 23.18 -40.30
N ARG A 369 31.88 23.11 -40.12
CA ARG A 369 32.73 22.10 -40.78
C ARG A 369 34.07 21.93 -40.09
N ARG A 370 34.65 20.74 -40.23
CA ARG A 370 36.05 20.42 -39.89
C ARG A 370 36.94 20.67 -41.11
N THR A 371 38.10 21.29 -40.91
CA THR A 371 39.09 21.59 -41.96
C THR A 371 40.48 21.19 -41.51
N LYS A 372 41.33 20.81 -42.47
CA LYS A 372 42.76 20.55 -42.24
C LYS A 372 43.62 21.75 -42.64
N ALA A 373 44.85 21.79 -42.13
CA ALA A 373 45.86 22.73 -42.54
C ALA A 373 46.19 22.57 -44.03
N LEU A 374 46.35 23.68 -44.73
CA LEU A 374 46.72 23.69 -46.15
C LEU A 374 48.19 23.34 -46.34
N VAL A 375 49.04 23.83 -45.43
CA VAL A 375 50.48 23.61 -45.43
C VAL A 375 50.94 23.36 -44.00
N SER A 376 51.79 22.35 -43.81
CA SER A 376 52.46 22.06 -42.54
C SER A 376 53.98 22.09 -42.75
N VAL A 377 54.68 23.01 -42.09
CA VAL A 377 56.15 23.07 -42.07
C VAL A 377 56.63 22.93 -40.64
N GLY A 378 57.16 21.77 -40.29
CA GLY A 378 57.54 21.45 -38.90
C GLY A 378 56.34 21.57 -37.96
N ASN A 379 56.46 22.44 -36.96
CA ASN A 379 55.39 22.70 -35.97
C ASN A 379 54.46 23.87 -36.37
N TYR A 380 54.57 24.39 -37.60
CA TYR A 380 53.75 25.50 -38.10
C TYR A 380 52.70 25.00 -39.08
N TYR A 381 51.44 25.34 -38.82
CA TYR A 381 50.27 24.95 -39.62
C TYR A 381 49.59 26.20 -40.18
N LEU A 382 49.45 26.26 -41.51
CA LEU A 382 48.74 27.34 -42.19
C LEU A 382 47.33 26.87 -42.56
N PHE A 383 46.32 27.44 -41.91
CA PHE A 383 44.92 27.20 -42.26
C PHE A 383 44.45 28.25 -43.25
N GLN A 384 43.53 27.88 -44.14
CA GLN A 384 42.94 28.81 -45.10
C GLN A 384 42.25 29.95 -44.34
N ALA A 385 42.87 31.12 -44.35
CA ALA A 385 42.21 32.36 -43.98
C ALA A 385 41.42 32.88 -45.19
N ASP A 386 40.38 33.66 -44.92
CA ASP A 386 39.54 34.24 -45.98
C ASP A 386 40.39 34.85 -47.10
N SER A 387 39.89 34.70 -48.33
CA SER A 387 40.54 34.93 -49.64
C SER A 387 41.55 36.09 -49.77
N LEU A 388 41.47 37.10 -48.91
CA LEU A 388 42.40 38.23 -48.82
C LEU A 388 43.83 37.85 -48.40
N ILE A 389 44.02 36.87 -47.51
CA ILE A 389 45.36 36.54 -46.99
C ILE A 389 46.16 35.67 -47.97
N LEU A 390 45.48 34.85 -48.79
CA LEU A 390 46.14 34.06 -49.82
C LEU A 390 46.79 34.96 -50.89
N GLY A 391 46.16 36.11 -51.20
CA GLY A 391 46.73 37.12 -52.07
C GLY A 391 48.02 37.74 -51.51
N ALA A 392 48.05 38.04 -50.21
CA ALA A 392 49.23 38.60 -49.56
C ALA A 392 50.38 37.59 -49.41
N VAL A 393 50.09 36.33 -49.06
CA VAL A 393 51.11 35.27 -48.94
C VAL A 393 51.64 34.88 -50.32
N GLY A 394 50.76 34.80 -51.34
CA GLY A 394 51.16 34.62 -52.72
C GLY A 394 52.06 35.76 -53.22
N PHE A 395 51.70 37.01 -52.91
CA PHE A 395 52.51 38.19 -53.24
C PHE A 395 53.89 38.18 -52.55
N LEU A 396 53.95 37.79 -51.27
CA LEU A 396 55.20 37.73 -50.51
C LEU A 396 56.11 36.58 -50.99
N PHE A 397 55.54 35.44 -51.35
CA PHE A 397 56.27 34.32 -51.95
C PHE A 397 56.82 34.70 -53.34
N LEU A 398 56.05 35.46 -54.13
CA LEU A 398 56.48 35.99 -55.42
C LEU A 398 57.62 37.01 -55.25
N LEU A 399 57.58 37.85 -54.22
CA LEU A 399 58.65 38.78 -53.84
C LEU A 399 59.95 38.07 -53.43
N ILE A 400 59.84 36.98 -52.67
CA ILE A 400 61.00 36.17 -52.26
C ILE A 400 61.62 35.43 -53.45
N LEU A 401 60.80 34.91 -54.36
CA LEU A 401 61.27 34.32 -55.62
C LEU A 401 62.00 35.34 -56.50
N LEU A 402 61.51 36.58 -56.53
CA LEU A 402 62.15 37.68 -57.27
C LEU A 402 63.50 38.07 -56.67
N PHE A 403 63.66 37.97 -55.34
CA PHE A 403 64.92 38.23 -54.64
C PHE A 403 65.95 37.09 -54.70
N LEU A 404 65.54 35.88 -55.11
CA LEU A 404 66.43 34.73 -55.30
C LEU A 404 66.97 34.61 -56.74
N VAL A 405 66.40 35.38 -57.67
CA VAL A 405 66.78 35.40 -59.10
C VAL A 405 67.63 36.64 -59.46
N PHE A 406 67.80 37.58 -58.52
CA PHE A 406 68.81 38.65 -58.53
C PHE A 406 69.87 38.35 -57.47
#